data_AF-T2IRH3-F1
#
_entry.id   AF-T2IRH3-F1
#
_cell.length_a   1.000
_cell.length_b   1.000
_cell.length_c   1.000
_cell.angle_alpha   90.00
_cell.angle_beta   90.00
_cell.angle_gamma   90.00
#
_symmetry.space_group_name_H-M   'P 1'
#
loop_
_entity.id
_entity.type
_entity.pdbx_description
1 polymer ?
#
loop_
_entity_poly.entity_id
_entity_poly.type
_entity_poly.pdbx_seq_one_letter_code
_entity_poly.pdbx_strand_id
1 'polypeptide(L)'
;MDLVKAQSRYAELIQGTDMILMLSTMLHSIGVGNMTPAGVKMVCVDINPAVVTKLSDRGSVESVGIVTDVGLFLSLLIQQLDKLTHPYPLVSTV
;
A
#
# COMPACT_ATOMS: atom_id res chain seq x y z
N MET A 1 -8.33 -20.05 -17.20
CA MET A 1 -7.74 -18.93 -16.43
C MET A 1 -6.42 -18.58 -17.12
N ASP A 2 -6.30 -17.37 -17.67
CA ASP A 2 -5.12 -16.96 -18.45
C ASP A 2 -4.28 -15.98 -17.62
N LEU A 3 -3.12 -16.44 -17.15
CA LEU A 3 -2.23 -15.66 -16.29
C LEU A 3 -1.45 -14.59 -17.05
N VAL A 4 -1.18 -14.80 -18.34
CA VAL A 4 -0.49 -13.81 -19.18
C VAL A 4 -1.40 -12.61 -19.40
N LYS A 5 -2.68 -12.87 -19.70
CA LYS A 5 -3.70 -11.83 -19.80
C LYS A 5 -3.92 -11.10 -18.48
N ALA A 6 -3.95 -11.82 -17.35
CA ALA A 6 -4.07 -11.22 -16.04
C ALA A 6 -2.88 -10.30 -15.71
N GLN A 7 -1.64 -10.76 -15.94
CA GLN A 7 -0.44 -9.97 -15.70
C GLN A 7 -0.39 -8.72 -16.60
N SER A 8 -0.76 -8.84 -17.87
CA SER A 8 -0.85 -7.70 -18.79
C SER A 8 -1.83 -6.65 -18.26
N ARG A 9 -2.99 -7.08 -17.75
CA ARG A 9 -3.98 -6.18 -17.15
C ARG A 9 -3.48 -5.53 -15.86
N TYR A 10 -2.71 -6.24 -15.04
CA TYR A 10 -2.06 -5.66 -13.86
C TYR A 10 -1.10 -4.53 -14.27
N ALA A 11 -0.23 -4.76 -15.26
CA ALA A 11 0.74 -3.77 -15.72
C ALA A 11 0.04 -2.50 -16.23
N GLU A 12 -1.05 -2.63 -17.00
CA GLU A 12 -1.86 -1.49 -17.44
C GLU A 12 -2.42 -0.68 -16.26
N LEU A 13 -2.91 -1.33 -15.20
CA LEU A 13 -3.50 -0.66 -14.04
C LEU A 13 -2.46 0.06 -13.16
N ILE A 14 -1.21 -0.37 -13.21
CA ILE A 14 -0.10 0.22 -12.44
C ILE A 14 0.44 1.48 -13.13
N GLN A 15 0.21 1.66 -14.44
CA GLN A 15 0.72 2.83 -15.16
C GLN A 15 0.12 4.13 -14.61
N GLY A 16 1.00 5.06 -14.22
CA GLY A 16 0.61 6.38 -13.72
C GLY A 16 0.14 6.41 -12.26
N THR A 17 0.27 5.33 -11.49
CA THR A 17 -0.07 5.35 -10.07
C THR A 17 1.01 6.07 -9.26
N ASP A 18 0.61 7.00 -8.39
CA ASP A 18 1.54 7.67 -7.45
C ASP A 18 1.86 6.82 -6.22
N MET A 19 0.93 5.92 -5.84
CA MET A 19 1.06 5.08 -4.66
C MET A 19 0.36 3.72 -4.85
N ILE A 20 0.94 2.67 -4.28
CA ILE A 20 0.36 1.34 -4.19
C ILE A 20 0.32 0.89 -2.73
N LEU A 21 -0.88 0.53 -2.26
CA LEU A 21 -1.10 -0.07 -0.94
C LEU A 21 -1.31 -1.57 -1.08
N MET A 22 -0.40 -2.37 -0.52
CA MET A 22 -0.40 -3.82 -0.58
C MET A 22 -0.86 -4.39 0.76
N LEU A 23 -1.98 -5.12 0.76
CA LEU A 23 -2.68 -5.57 1.96
C LEU A 23 -2.69 -7.10 2.04
N SER A 24 -1.78 -7.69 2.83
CA SER A 24 -1.73 -9.12 3.19
C SER A 24 -1.96 -10.12 2.04
N THR A 25 -1.39 -9.83 0.87
CA THR A 25 -1.61 -10.59 -0.38
C THR A 25 -0.29 -10.97 -1.04
N MET A 26 0.61 -11.56 -0.25
CA MET A 26 2.00 -11.95 -0.60
C MET A 26 2.29 -12.06 -2.11
N LEU A 27 1.68 -13.03 -2.82
CA LEU A 27 1.98 -13.28 -4.24
C LEU A 27 1.57 -12.13 -5.16
N HIS A 28 0.42 -11.50 -4.92
CA HIS A 28 0.00 -10.32 -5.67
C HIS A 28 0.88 -9.12 -5.35
N SER A 29 1.23 -8.90 -4.09
CA SER A 29 2.14 -7.81 -3.67
C SER A 29 3.50 -7.92 -4.36
N ILE A 30 4.07 -9.13 -4.39
CA ILE A 30 5.35 -9.40 -5.09
C ILE A 30 5.19 -9.23 -6.60
N GLY A 31 4.10 -9.73 -7.19
CA GLY A 31 3.81 -9.57 -8.61
C GLY A 31 3.69 -8.10 -9.02
N VAL A 32 2.90 -7.32 -8.27
CA VAL A 32 2.75 -5.87 -8.46
C VAL A 32 4.10 -5.17 -8.31
N GLY A 33 4.82 -5.43 -7.22
CA GLY A 33 6.15 -4.84 -7.00
C GLY A 33 7.16 -5.14 -8.12
N ASN A 34 7.02 -6.27 -8.84
CA ASN A 34 7.84 -6.60 -10.02
C ASN A 34 7.48 -5.76 -11.25
N MET A 35 6.23 -5.32 -11.36
CA MET A 35 5.72 -4.56 -12.50
C MET A 35 5.76 -3.05 -12.27
N THR A 36 5.93 -2.62 -11.01
CA THR A 36 5.96 -1.20 -10.64
C THR A 36 7.32 -0.55 -10.93
N PRO A 37 7.37 0.59 -11.64
CA PRO A 37 8.60 1.35 -11.85
C PRO A 37 9.08 2.03 -10.55
N ALA A 38 10.35 2.43 -10.51
CA ALA A 38 10.85 3.30 -9.45
C ALA A 38 10.12 4.67 -9.45
N GLY A 39 10.05 5.35 -8.31
CA GLY A 39 9.31 6.62 -8.17
C GLY A 39 7.89 6.46 -7.59
N VAL A 40 7.37 5.23 -7.55
CA VAL A 40 6.03 4.94 -7.00
C VAL A 40 6.15 4.62 -5.51
N LYS A 41 5.35 5.31 -4.69
CA LYS A 41 5.30 5.05 -3.24
C LYS A 41 4.65 3.70 -2.99
N MET A 42 5.32 2.83 -2.25
CA MET A 42 4.78 1.51 -1.94
C MET A 42 4.62 1.34 -0.44
N VAL A 43 3.44 0.93 0.00
CA VAL A 43 3.18 0.57 1.41
C VAL A 43 2.78 -0.90 1.45
N CYS A 44 3.59 -1.71 2.12
CA CYS A 44 3.31 -3.12 2.32
C CYS A 44 2.91 -3.38 3.78
N VAL A 45 1.72 -3.94 3.97
CA VAL A 45 1.21 -4.36 5.26
C VAL A 45 0.95 -5.86 5.22
N ASP A 46 1.71 -6.61 6.00
CA ASP A 46 1.58 -8.05 6.11
C ASP A 46 2.00 -8.49 7.52
N ILE A 47 1.37 -9.53 8.07
CA ILE A 47 1.75 -10.06 9.38
C ILE A 47 3.05 -10.88 9.29
N ASN A 48 3.38 -11.37 8.10
CA ASN A 48 4.58 -12.15 7.85
C ASN A 48 5.77 -11.23 7.51
N PRO A 49 6.79 -11.13 8.38
CA PRO A 49 7.94 -10.25 8.14
C PRO A 49 8.72 -10.62 6.87
N ALA A 50 8.71 -11.89 6.44
CA ALA A 50 9.42 -12.30 5.24
C ALA A 50 8.84 -11.67 3.97
N VAL A 51 7.52 -11.45 3.91
CA VAL A 51 6.86 -10.78 2.78
C VAL A 51 7.27 -9.31 2.73
N VAL A 52 7.21 -8.65 3.90
CA VAL A 52 7.57 -7.25 4.05
C VAL A 52 9.04 -7.01 3.66
N THR A 53 9.98 -7.81 4.17
CA THR A 53 11.40 -7.72 3.80
C THR A 53 11.60 -7.84 2.29
N LYS A 54 10.95 -8.82 1.64
CA LYS A 54 11.10 -9.02 0.18
C LYS A 54 10.65 -7.85 -0.68
N LEU A 55 9.72 -7.03 -0.18
CA LEU A 55 9.22 -5.85 -0.89
C LEU A 55 10.03 -4.60 -0.54
N SER A 56 10.42 -4.45 0.72
CA SER A 56 11.27 -3.35 1.19
C SER A 56 12.70 -3.41 0.61
N ASP A 57 13.21 -4.61 0.30
CA ASP A 57 14.55 -4.79 -0.28
C ASP A 57 14.68 -4.28 -1.72
N ARG A 58 13.58 -3.83 -2.36
CA ARG A 58 13.61 -3.28 -3.73
C ARG A 58 14.24 -1.89 -3.84
N GLY A 59 14.88 -1.41 -2.77
CA GLY A 59 15.87 -0.35 -2.84
C GLY A 59 15.31 1.05 -3.13
N SER A 60 13.99 1.24 -3.10
CA SER A 60 13.43 2.58 -3.20
C SER A 60 13.33 3.19 -1.80
N VAL A 61 13.84 4.40 -1.66
CA VAL A 61 13.60 5.30 -0.51
C VAL A 61 12.09 5.48 -0.25
N GLU A 62 11.25 5.08 -1.21
CA GLU A 62 9.81 5.28 -1.24
C GLU A 62 8.98 4.04 -0.86
N SER A 63 9.60 2.95 -0.37
CA SER A 63 8.87 1.77 0.13
C SER A 63 8.83 1.71 1.66
N VAL A 64 7.63 1.59 2.23
CA VAL A 64 7.39 1.43 3.67
C VAL A 64 6.81 0.04 3.95
N GLY A 65 7.47 -0.71 4.82
CA GLY A 65 7.03 -2.03 5.27
C GLY A 65 6.50 -1.99 6.70
N ILE A 66 5.31 -2.54 6.93
CA ILE A 66 4.65 -2.59 8.25
C ILE A 66 4.30 -4.05 8.56
N VAL A 67 4.96 -4.61 9.58
CA VAL A 67 4.67 -5.96 10.06
C VAL A 67 3.56 -5.90 11.11
N THR A 68 2.31 -6.13 10.70
CA THR A 68 1.14 -6.06 11.59
C THR A 68 -0.06 -6.81 11.02
N ASP A 69 -1.12 -6.95 11.83
CA ASP A 69 -2.43 -7.41 11.35
C ASP A 69 -3.05 -6.36 10.43
N VAL A 70 -3.51 -6.80 9.25
CA VAL A 70 -4.05 -5.91 8.22
C VAL A 70 -5.39 -5.27 8.64
N GLY A 71 -6.20 -5.97 9.44
CA GLY A 71 -7.46 -5.45 9.96
C GLY A 71 -7.23 -4.33 10.97
N LEU A 72 -6.27 -4.51 11.88
CA LEU A 72 -5.83 -3.48 12.82
C LEU A 72 -5.27 -2.26 12.08
N PHE A 73 -4.41 -2.46 11.08
CA PHE A 73 -3.88 -1.37 10.27
C PHE A 73 -5.00 -0.54 9.62
N LEU A 74 -5.95 -1.20 8.94
CA LEU A 74 -7.05 -0.50 8.27
C LEU A 74 -7.96 0.22 9.27
N SER A 75 -8.24 -0.38 10.43
CA SER A 75 -9.03 0.26 11.50
C SER A 75 -8.39 1.56 11.97
N LEU A 76 -7.08 1.54 12.26
CA LEU A 76 -6.35 2.74 12.67
C LEU A 76 -6.18 3.75 11.53
N LEU A 77 -6.01 3.29 10.28
CA LEU A 77 -5.91 4.17 9.12
C LEU A 77 -7.20 4.96 8.91
N ILE A 78 -8.36 4.31 9.00
CA ILE A 78 -9.66 4.98 8.87
C ILE A 78 -9.82 6.02 9.97
N GLN A 79 -9.55 5.66 11.24
CA GLN A 79 -9.61 6.61 12.35
C GLN A 79 -8.67 7.81 12.15
N GLN A 80 -7.51 7.59 11.54
CA GLN A 80 -6.55 8.66 11.27
C GLN A 80 -6.99 9.55 10.10
N LEU A 81 -7.58 8.97 9.06
CA LEU A 81 -8.15 9.73 7.95
C LEU A 81 -9.30 10.61 8.45
N ASP A 82 -10.19 10.10 9.29
CA ASP A 82 -11.28 10.88 9.88
C ASP A 82 -10.77 12.11 10.64
N LYS A 83 -9.69 11.96 11.42
CA LYS A 83 -9.07 13.09 12.15
C LYS A 83 -8.45 14.15 11.22
N LEU A 84 -7.98 13.74 10.04
CA LEU A 84 -7.37 14.63 9.05
C LEU A 84 -8.41 15.34 8.18
N THR A 85 -9.58 14.73 7.98
CA THR A 85 -10.63 15.26 7.11
C THR A 85 -11.74 16.01 7.85
N HIS A 86 -11.84 15.89 9.18
CA HIS A 86 -12.74 16.74 9.96
C HIS A 86 -12.14 18.15 10.10
N PRO A 87 -12.80 19.21 9.60
CA PRO A 87 -12.40 20.56 9.92
C PRO A 87 -12.48 20.72 11.44
N TYR A 88 -11.42 21.27 12.04
CA TYR A 88 -11.42 21.63 13.46
C TYR A 88 -12.69 22.45 13.72
N PRO A 89 -13.60 22.04 14.64
CA PRO A 89 -14.73 22.88 14.97
C PRO A 89 -14.14 24.19 15.47
N LEU A 90 -14.37 25.27 14.73
CA LEU A 90 -14.05 26.61 15.20
C LEU A 90 -14.81 26.75 16.52
N VAL A 91 -14.08 26.67 17.64
CA VAL A 91 -14.64 27.00 18.94
C VAL A 91 -15.06 28.45 18.82
N SER A 92 -16.37 28.69 18.68
CA SER A 92 -16.93 30.02 18.66
C SER A 92 -16.75 30.61 20.05
N THR A 93 -15.64 31.32 20.25
CA THR A 93 -15.45 32.17 21.41
C THR A 93 -16.29 33.43 21.19
N VAL A 94 -17.51 33.45 21.73
CA VAL A 94 -18.25 34.64 22.17
C VAL A 94 -19.34 34.22 23.16
#